data_AF-A0A443YXE7-F1
#
_entry.id   AF-A0A443YXE7-F1
#
_cell.length_a   1.000
_cell.length_b   1.000
_cell.length_c   1.000
_cell.angle_alpha   90.00
_cell.angle_beta   90.00
_cell.angle_gamma   90.00
#
_symmetry.space_group_name_H-M   'P 1'
#
loop_
_entity.id
_entity.type
_entity.pdbx_description
1 polymer ?
#
loop_
_entity_poly.entity_id
_entity_poly.type
_entity_poly.pdbx_seq_one_letter_code
_entity_poly.pdbx_strand_id
1 'polypeptide(L)'
;MGKKLLSALLLFIHFAVFAQDNQINVNSKIAGVTVFMNGAQVLRQSDLVELPQGVSLLVFSGLSSSIETQSLQAKGEGSFTILSVTRQNNFLLEKKKSEQKLTLEAKAGEISDKMMALRNEIAVYKSEEEMLMKNQTVMGPNVNYDLVKLKAALDFQKQRLSEAKAKQISIEKEINQLQEQLNKLNRQIAEVDGKPIGNASDVVVKVSTKTATKGKFTLTYLVKNASWYPSYDIRAIDVASPIQLVYKANVSQNSGEDWKNVKLTLSSGNPSNNNEKPKLPTYSLGYLSAGYSFFNPTAATSNLVKGKVVDNTDNSALPGVSIRVKNSSVGTVTDPDGNYSIQMPVGANQLVFSYIGYDSQELTASYGQLNVRLKQDTKALQEVVVTGYNKKIDDALQGRAAGLQVRVRGTSSIASVPLEVASVEKQTNVSFEIKMPYTILSDGKQAAVDIGNYDFKAAYEYYAVPKVSADAFLTAKITDFNDINLISGEANIFFEGTYLGKTLLDVQQADTLTISLGVDKNVSVKREKQKGYTERQFIGSSQKDSRHFVIEMKNRKSQAINLTIEDQIPVATNSDISVEKQELSKAKLDEVTGKLIWQFLLQPNEQKKLDLKYQVKYPKNRPVNIE
;
A
#
# COMPACT_ATOMS: atom_id res chain seq x y z
N MET A 1 44.78 10.17 -89.79
CA MET A 1 46.12 10.18 -89.15
C MET A 1 45.97 10.76 -87.73
N GLY A 2 46.41 10.03 -86.69
CA GLY A 2 46.67 10.37 -85.26
C GLY A 2 45.71 11.30 -84.47
N LYS A 3 45.02 10.87 -83.40
CA LYS A 3 45.42 10.59 -81.98
C LYS A 3 45.65 11.81 -81.06
N LYS A 4 44.84 11.84 -79.97
CA LYS A 4 45.12 12.28 -78.57
C LYS A 4 45.17 13.80 -78.28
N LEU A 5 44.90 14.34 -77.08
CA LEU A 5 44.18 14.02 -75.82
C LEU A 5 44.70 15.07 -74.80
N LEU A 6 43.85 15.59 -73.90
CA LEU A 6 44.17 16.06 -72.52
C LEU A 6 45.20 17.21 -72.36
N SER A 7 44.97 18.32 -71.65
CA SER A 7 44.80 18.40 -70.18
C SER A 7 44.65 19.88 -69.79
N ALA A 8 43.64 20.26 -68.99
CA ALA A 8 43.68 21.35 -67.98
C ALA A 8 42.25 21.72 -67.52
N LEU A 9 41.71 20.94 -66.58
CA LEU A 9 40.65 21.43 -65.69
C LEU A 9 41.04 20.99 -64.28
N LEU A 10 41.57 21.93 -63.51
CA LEU A 10 42.05 21.76 -62.14
C LEU A 10 41.31 22.77 -61.26
N LEU A 11 40.91 22.28 -60.08
CA LEU A 11 40.31 22.97 -58.93
C LEU A 11 38.83 23.39 -59.00
N PHE A 12 37.96 22.47 -58.57
CA PHE A 12 36.92 22.76 -57.57
C PHE A 12 36.58 21.47 -56.81
N ILE A 13 37.41 21.12 -55.81
CA ILE A 13 37.02 20.13 -54.81
C ILE A 13 36.19 20.88 -53.77
N HIS A 14 34.87 20.84 -53.92
CA HIS A 14 33.94 21.18 -52.85
C HIS A 14 34.02 20.10 -51.77
N PHE A 15 34.66 20.39 -50.65
CA PHE A 15 34.40 19.67 -49.41
C PHE A 15 32.98 20.04 -48.96
N ALA A 16 32.00 19.20 -49.32
CA ALA A 16 30.74 19.16 -48.61
C ALA A 16 31.02 18.60 -47.21
N VAL A 17 31.33 19.48 -46.25
CA VAL A 17 31.26 19.15 -44.84
C VAL A 17 29.77 18.97 -44.54
N PHE A 18 29.31 17.72 -44.61
CA PHE A 18 28.05 17.36 -43.98
C PHE A 18 28.21 17.69 -42.49
N ALA A 19 27.43 18.65 -42.02
CA ALA A 19 27.25 18.89 -40.59
C ALA A 19 26.60 17.63 -40.00
N GLN A 20 27.44 16.68 -39.64
CA GLN A 20 27.03 15.52 -38.88
C GLN A 20 26.72 16.05 -37.48
N ASP A 21 25.43 16.12 -37.13
CA ASP A 21 25.01 16.47 -35.77
C ASP A 21 25.80 15.55 -34.81
N ASN A 22 26.75 16.11 -34.05
CA ASN A 22 27.64 15.32 -33.21
C ASN A 22 26.81 14.72 -32.06
N GLN A 23 26.50 13.43 -32.17
CA GLN A 23 25.79 12.70 -31.14
C GLN A 23 26.75 12.31 -30.02
N ILE A 24 26.46 12.73 -28.80
CA ILE A 24 27.29 12.51 -27.62
C ILE A 24 26.43 11.80 -26.59
N ASN A 25 26.82 10.58 -26.21
CA ASN A 25 26.14 9.86 -25.14
C ASN A 25 26.54 10.45 -23.79
N VAL A 26 25.56 10.83 -22.98
CA VAL A 26 25.78 11.46 -21.68
C VAL A 26 25.45 10.49 -20.57
N ASN A 27 26.47 10.15 -19.79
CA ASN A 27 26.27 9.42 -18.54
C ASN A 27 25.63 10.34 -17.50
N SER A 28 24.56 9.87 -16.85
CA SER A 28 23.87 10.62 -15.80
C SER A 28 23.39 9.69 -14.69
N LYS A 29 23.33 10.21 -13.47
CA LYS A 29 22.86 9.49 -12.28
C LYS A 29 21.70 10.22 -11.64
N ILE A 30 20.78 9.48 -11.03
CA ILE A 30 19.71 10.07 -10.22
C ILE A 30 20.35 10.64 -8.95
N ALA A 31 20.28 11.95 -8.79
CA ALA A 31 20.85 12.65 -7.64
C ALA A 31 19.79 12.89 -6.54
N GLY A 32 18.53 13.06 -6.94
CA GLY A 32 17.42 13.23 -6.00
C GLY A 32 16.07 12.87 -6.60
N VAL A 33 15.14 12.53 -5.73
CA VAL A 33 13.76 12.19 -6.09
C VAL A 33 12.80 12.90 -5.14
N THR A 34 11.84 13.62 -5.69
CA THR A 34 10.69 14.13 -4.94
C THR A 34 9.49 13.23 -5.23
N VAL A 35 9.02 12.47 -4.25
CA VAL A 35 7.84 11.61 -4.40
C VAL A 35 6.60 12.39 -3.99
N PHE A 36 5.58 12.37 -4.84
CA PHE A 36 4.28 12.97 -4.59
C PHE A 36 3.27 11.91 -4.19
N MET A 37 2.09 12.32 -3.70
CA MET A 37 0.98 11.38 -3.45
C MET A 37 0.56 10.62 -4.73
N ASN A 38 0.82 11.21 -5.90
CA ASN A 38 0.69 10.56 -7.19
C ASN A 38 1.80 11.05 -8.14
N GLY A 39 2.70 10.14 -8.52
CA GLY A 39 3.89 10.41 -9.33
C GLY A 39 5.13 10.74 -8.51
N ALA A 40 6.26 10.88 -9.20
CA ALA A 40 7.51 11.37 -8.62
C ALA A 40 8.26 12.25 -9.62
N GLN A 41 8.98 13.25 -9.13
CA GLN A 41 9.94 14.02 -9.91
C GLN A 41 11.34 13.42 -9.70
N VAL A 42 11.97 13.02 -10.80
CA VAL A 42 13.33 12.51 -10.81
C VAL A 42 14.26 13.63 -11.26
N LEU A 43 15.33 13.85 -10.50
CA LEU A 43 16.41 14.77 -10.84
C LEU A 43 17.67 13.95 -11.12
N ARG A 44 18.17 14.07 -12.36
CA ARG A 44 19.43 13.46 -12.80
C ARG A 44 20.48 14.53 -13.01
N GLN A 45 21.72 14.17 -12.72
CA GLN A 45 22.88 15.01 -13.01
C GLN A 45 23.87 14.23 -13.87
N SER A 46 24.44 14.92 -14.85
CA SER A 46 25.54 14.40 -15.65
C SER A 46 26.88 14.69 -14.98
N ASP A 47 27.88 13.89 -15.36
CA ASP A 47 29.27 14.31 -15.23
C ASP A 47 29.56 15.48 -16.19
N LEU A 48 30.78 16.03 -16.14
CA LEU A 48 31.19 17.10 -17.04
C LEU A 48 31.29 16.57 -18.48
N VAL A 49 30.52 17.15 -19.41
CA VAL A 49 30.45 16.75 -20.83
C VAL A 49 31.27 17.71 -21.68
N GLU A 50 32.08 17.17 -22.59
CA GLU A 50 32.80 17.96 -23.58
C GLU A 50 31.90 18.24 -24.79
N LEU A 51 31.83 19.51 -25.20
CA LEU A 51 30.98 19.99 -26.28
C LEU A 51 31.85 20.59 -27.38
N PRO A 52 31.90 20.01 -28.60
CA PRO A 52 32.58 20.62 -29.72
C PRO A 52 31.86 21.91 -30.14
N GLN A 53 32.55 22.74 -30.92
CA GLN A 53 31.95 23.93 -31.54
C GLN A 53 30.80 23.52 -32.46
N GLY A 54 29.68 24.25 -32.41
CA GLY A 54 28.52 24.02 -33.25
C GLY A 54 27.40 23.26 -32.53
N VAL A 55 26.61 22.50 -33.29
CA VAL A 55 25.44 21.79 -32.77
C VAL A 55 25.82 20.38 -32.33
N SER A 56 25.37 19.97 -31.15
CA SER A 56 25.54 18.61 -30.63
C SER A 56 24.21 18.05 -30.13
N LEU A 57 24.03 16.73 -30.27
CA LEU A 57 22.88 15.98 -29.77
C LEU A 57 23.32 15.17 -28.57
N LEU A 58 22.94 15.60 -27.37
CA LEU A 58 23.29 14.93 -26.13
C LEU A 58 22.24 13.87 -25.80
N VAL A 59 22.63 12.60 -25.76
CA VAL A 59 21.71 11.48 -25.54
C VAL A 59 21.86 10.93 -24.14
N PHE A 60 20.83 11.13 -23.32
CA PHE A 60 20.71 10.56 -21.99
C PHE A 60 19.92 9.26 -22.13
N SER A 61 20.57 8.11 -21.93
CA SER A 61 19.94 6.80 -22.14
C SER A 61 19.56 6.10 -20.82
N GLY A 62 18.60 5.18 -20.92
CA GLY A 62 18.20 4.33 -19.80
C GLY A 62 17.26 5.02 -18.80
N LEU A 63 16.46 5.98 -19.27
CA LEU A 63 15.46 6.66 -18.44
C LEU A 63 14.13 5.90 -18.47
N SER A 64 13.27 6.23 -17.52
CA SER A 64 11.93 5.67 -17.35
C SER A 64 11.10 5.74 -18.64
N SER A 65 10.42 4.64 -18.97
CA SER A 65 9.38 4.60 -20.00
C SER A 65 8.14 5.42 -19.63
N SER A 66 7.94 5.67 -18.33
CA SER A 66 6.77 6.34 -17.75
C SER A 66 6.93 7.85 -17.59
N ILE A 67 7.92 8.45 -18.27
CA ILE A 67 8.14 9.90 -18.29
C ILE A 67 6.89 10.62 -18.82
N GLU A 68 6.43 11.62 -18.08
CA GLU A 68 5.48 12.59 -18.60
C GLU A 68 6.21 13.60 -19.49
N THR A 69 6.11 13.44 -20.80
CA THR A 69 6.90 14.22 -21.79
C THR A 69 6.77 15.74 -21.60
N GLN A 70 5.60 16.25 -21.20
CA GLN A 70 5.38 17.68 -20.93
C GLN A 70 6.14 18.23 -19.71
N SER A 71 6.61 17.36 -18.82
CA SER A 71 7.33 17.73 -17.60
C SER A 71 8.85 17.80 -17.78
N LEU A 72 9.35 17.35 -18.93
CA LEU A 72 10.77 17.17 -19.20
C LEU A 72 11.49 18.52 -19.31
N GLN A 73 12.49 18.71 -18.46
CA GLN A 73 13.28 19.94 -18.39
C GLN A 73 14.77 19.61 -18.36
N ALA A 74 15.55 20.32 -19.15
CA ALA A 74 17.02 20.27 -19.10
C ALA A 74 17.56 21.64 -18.68
N LYS A 75 18.50 21.63 -17.74
CA LYS A 75 19.30 22.79 -17.34
C LYS A 75 20.77 22.48 -17.61
N GLY A 76 21.53 23.51 -17.98
CA GLY A 76 22.94 23.39 -18.29
C GLY A 76 23.77 24.45 -17.59
N GLU A 77 24.94 24.06 -17.09
CA GLU A 77 25.96 24.95 -16.56
C GLU A 77 27.14 24.99 -17.53
N GLY A 78 27.37 26.14 -18.18
CA GLY A 78 28.47 26.34 -19.12
C GLY A 78 28.11 27.33 -20.23
N SER A 79 29.05 27.58 -21.14
CA SER A 79 28.88 28.56 -22.23
C SER A 79 28.22 27.95 -23.48
N PHE A 80 26.96 27.57 -23.38
CA PHE A 80 26.18 26.97 -24.47
C PHE A 80 24.68 27.31 -24.37
N THR A 81 23.94 27.07 -25.45
CA THR A 81 22.49 27.25 -25.52
C THR A 81 21.81 25.90 -25.72
N ILE A 82 20.80 25.58 -24.89
CA ILE A 82 19.91 24.43 -25.12
C ILE A 82 18.85 24.85 -26.15
N LEU A 83 18.78 24.12 -27.27
CA LEU A 83 17.85 24.37 -28.36
C LEU A 83 16.55 23.57 -28.20
N SER A 84 16.64 22.30 -27.81
CA SER A 84 15.47 21.46 -27.60
C SER A 84 15.76 20.30 -26.66
N VAL A 85 14.69 19.73 -26.10
CA VAL A 85 14.71 18.51 -25.29
C VAL A 85 13.61 17.60 -25.80
N THR A 86 13.92 16.36 -26.15
CA THR A 86 12.95 15.46 -26.80
C THR A 86 13.15 14.02 -26.32
N ARG A 87 12.04 13.30 -26.11
CA ARG A 87 12.05 11.86 -25.78
C ARG A 87 12.16 11.01 -27.05
N GLN A 88 12.99 9.98 -27.03
CA GLN A 88 13.11 8.94 -28.06
C GLN A 88 13.02 7.55 -27.39
N ASN A 89 12.48 6.55 -28.09
CA ASN A 89 12.41 5.17 -27.57
C ASN A 89 13.75 4.44 -27.84
N ASN A 90 14.28 3.70 -26.87
CA ASN A 90 15.54 2.96 -27.00
C ASN A 90 15.33 1.46 -27.22
N PHE A 91 15.32 1.04 -28.48
CA PHE A 91 15.13 -0.35 -28.91
C PHE A 91 16.38 -1.25 -28.72
N LEU A 92 17.57 -0.67 -28.47
CA LEU A 92 18.82 -1.45 -28.34
C LEU A 92 18.97 -2.08 -26.94
N LEU A 93 18.57 -1.36 -25.89
CA LEU A 93 18.54 -1.88 -24.52
C LEU A 93 17.53 -3.04 -24.37
N GLU A 94 16.42 -2.96 -25.10
CA GLU A 94 15.40 -4.01 -25.18
C GLU A 94 15.99 -5.32 -25.74
N LYS A 95 16.70 -5.24 -26.87
CA LYS A 95 17.36 -6.40 -27.50
C LYS A 95 18.32 -7.11 -26.54
N LYS A 96 19.14 -6.36 -25.79
CA LYS A 96 20.10 -6.93 -24.84
C LYS A 96 19.43 -7.67 -23.66
N LYS A 97 18.31 -7.15 -23.14
CA LYS A 97 17.53 -7.83 -22.09
C LYS A 97 16.83 -9.08 -22.62
N SER A 98 16.32 -9.05 -23.85
CA SER A 98 15.74 -10.22 -24.53
C SER A 98 16.75 -11.35 -24.73
N GLU A 99 17.96 -11.05 -25.17
CA GLU A 99 19.05 -12.05 -25.30
C GLU A 99 19.41 -12.68 -23.95
N GLN A 100 19.46 -11.88 -22.88
CA GLN A 100 19.73 -12.37 -21.53
C GLN A 100 18.64 -13.32 -21.03
N LYS A 101 17.36 -13.01 -21.28
CA LYS A 101 16.21 -13.87 -20.94
C LYS A 101 16.31 -15.23 -21.64
N LEU A 102 16.48 -15.22 -22.95
CA LEU A 102 16.62 -16.44 -23.76
C LEU A 102 17.75 -17.35 -23.25
N THR A 103 18.85 -16.75 -22.81
CA THR A 103 20.00 -17.50 -22.26
C THR A 103 19.68 -18.17 -20.91
N LEU A 104 18.88 -17.51 -20.06
CA LEU A 104 18.45 -18.08 -18.77
C LEU A 104 17.41 -19.18 -18.97
N GLU A 105 16.47 -19.01 -19.90
CA GLU A 105 15.46 -20.02 -20.25
C GLU A 105 16.11 -21.29 -20.83
N ALA A 106 17.12 -21.15 -21.69
CA ALA A 106 17.86 -22.30 -22.22
C ALA A 106 18.52 -23.13 -21.10
N LYS A 107 19.15 -22.46 -20.12
CA LYS A 107 19.74 -23.14 -18.95
C LYS A 107 18.69 -23.81 -18.05
N ALA A 108 17.50 -23.24 -17.95
CA ALA A 108 16.40 -23.83 -17.18
C ALA A 108 15.91 -25.13 -17.85
N GLY A 109 15.81 -25.11 -19.18
CA GLY A 109 15.54 -26.30 -20.00
C GLY A 109 16.56 -27.41 -19.76
N GLU A 110 17.86 -27.10 -19.86
CA GLU A 110 18.92 -28.11 -19.64
C GLU A 110 18.87 -28.77 -18.26
N ILE A 111 18.56 -28.00 -17.20
CA ILE A 111 18.43 -28.54 -15.84
C ILE A 111 17.19 -29.43 -15.74
N SER A 112 16.07 -29.02 -16.35
CA SER A 112 14.84 -29.81 -16.40
C SER A 112 15.07 -31.15 -17.11
N ASP A 113 15.79 -31.16 -18.22
CA ASP A 113 16.11 -32.37 -18.99
C ASP A 113 17.00 -33.33 -18.17
N LYS A 114 18.01 -32.81 -17.47
CA LYS A 114 18.85 -33.61 -16.57
C LYS A 114 18.04 -34.24 -15.44
N MET A 115 17.15 -33.48 -14.81
CA MET A 115 16.25 -34.01 -13.78
C MET A 115 15.32 -35.11 -14.32
N MET A 116 14.84 -34.96 -15.56
CA MET A 116 14.02 -35.99 -16.21
C MET A 116 14.81 -37.28 -16.44
N ALA A 117 16.05 -37.19 -16.92
CA ALA A 117 16.93 -38.34 -17.10
C ALA A 117 17.20 -39.08 -15.77
N LEU A 118 17.51 -38.34 -14.71
CA LEU A 118 17.72 -38.89 -13.37
C LEU A 118 16.45 -39.54 -12.79
N ARG A 119 15.26 -38.98 -13.05
CA ARG A 119 13.98 -39.61 -12.65
C ARG A 119 13.74 -40.91 -13.41
N ASN A 120 14.10 -40.97 -14.69
CA ASN A 120 14.02 -42.21 -15.46
C ASN A 120 14.98 -43.28 -14.89
N GLU A 121 16.17 -42.89 -14.43
CA GLU A 121 17.12 -43.80 -13.78
C GLU A 121 16.58 -44.34 -12.44
N ILE A 122 15.94 -43.49 -11.62
CA ILE A 122 15.23 -43.95 -10.41
C ILE A 122 14.15 -44.99 -10.77
N ALA A 123 13.40 -44.77 -11.86
CA ALA A 123 12.37 -45.71 -12.30
C ALA A 123 12.95 -47.08 -12.69
N VAL A 124 14.16 -47.13 -13.27
CA VAL A 124 14.88 -48.38 -13.56
C VAL A 124 15.19 -49.14 -12.28
N TYR A 125 15.79 -48.47 -11.28
CA TYR A 125 16.10 -49.10 -10.00
C TYR A 125 14.83 -49.54 -9.25
N LYS A 126 13.73 -48.81 -9.38
CA LYS A 126 12.44 -49.21 -8.79
C LYS A 126 11.88 -50.47 -9.44
N SER A 127 11.99 -50.59 -10.76
CA SER A 127 11.63 -51.82 -11.48
C SER A 127 12.49 -53.01 -11.05
N GLU A 128 13.79 -52.81 -10.82
CA GLU A 128 14.69 -53.83 -10.29
C GLU A 128 14.24 -54.30 -8.89
N GLU A 129 13.88 -53.40 -7.99
CA GLU A 129 13.35 -53.76 -6.67
C GLU A 129 12.05 -54.59 -6.78
N GLU A 130 11.11 -54.16 -7.62
CA GLU A 130 9.85 -54.87 -7.84
C GLU A 130 10.08 -56.29 -8.38
N MET A 131 11.05 -56.45 -9.30
CA MET A 131 11.46 -57.76 -9.81
C MET A 131 12.02 -58.64 -8.69
N LEU A 132 12.96 -58.10 -7.89
CA LEU A 132 13.58 -58.83 -6.78
C LEU A 132 12.54 -59.26 -5.73
N MET A 133 11.55 -58.40 -5.43
CA MET A 133 10.46 -58.71 -4.50
C MET A 133 9.52 -59.79 -5.05
N LYS A 134 9.13 -59.73 -6.33
CA LYS A 134 8.27 -60.77 -6.96
C LYS A 134 8.94 -62.13 -7.04
N ASN A 135 10.27 -62.18 -7.11
CA ASN A 135 11.01 -63.44 -7.08
C ASN A 135 11.01 -64.13 -5.70
N GLN A 136 10.53 -63.49 -4.63
CA GLN A 136 10.31 -64.15 -3.33
C GLN A 136 9.17 -65.19 -3.39
N THR A 137 8.15 -64.95 -4.22
CA THR A 137 6.98 -65.85 -4.38
C THR A 137 7.23 -67.09 -5.23
N VAL A 138 8.39 -67.22 -5.89
CA VAL A 138 8.76 -68.41 -6.68
C VAL A 138 9.14 -69.60 -5.78
N MET A 139 9.28 -69.37 -4.47
CA MET A 139 9.47 -70.40 -3.44
C MET A 139 8.13 -71.05 -3.06
N GLY A 140 7.59 -71.92 -3.92
CA GLY A 140 6.31 -72.61 -3.69
C GLY A 140 6.28 -73.53 -2.45
N PRO A 141 5.09 -73.90 -1.94
CA PRO A 141 4.91 -74.53 -0.62
C PRO A 141 5.40 -75.99 -0.47
N ASN A 142 5.96 -76.62 -1.50
CA ASN A 142 6.31 -78.05 -1.51
C ASN A 142 7.72 -78.38 -2.05
N VAL A 143 8.67 -77.44 -1.97
CA VAL A 143 10.07 -77.68 -2.38
C VAL A 143 10.94 -77.89 -1.13
N ASN A 144 11.71 -78.99 -1.08
CA ASN A 144 12.69 -79.22 -0.03
C ASN A 144 13.94 -78.37 -0.33
N TYR A 145 14.08 -77.23 0.37
CA TYR A 145 15.11 -76.24 0.07
C TYR A 145 16.46 -76.60 0.69
N ASP A 146 17.53 -76.52 -0.12
CA ASP A 146 18.90 -76.47 0.36
C ASP A 146 19.15 -75.14 1.09
N LEU A 147 19.32 -75.21 2.41
CA LEU A 147 19.51 -74.05 3.29
C LEU A 147 20.72 -73.18 2.86
N VAL A 148 21.74 -73.77 2.25
CA VAL A 148 22.93 -73.03 1.79
C VAL A 148 22.59 -72.16 0.58
N LYS A 149 21.84 -72.71 -0.39
CA LYS A 149 21.42 -71.97 -1.58
C LYS A 149 20.37 -70.90 -1.27
N LEU A 150 19.47 -71.18 -0.33
CA LEU A 150 18.49 -70.20 0.14
C LEU A 150 19.16 -69.00 0.81
N LYS A 151 20.14 -69.26 1.69
CA LYS A 151 20.93 -68.20 2.32
C LYS A 151 21.66 -67.36 1.27
N ALA A 152 22.31 -67.99 0.29
CA ALA A 152 23.02 -67.29 -0.79
C ALA A 152 22.09 -66.42 -1.65
N ALA A 153 20.88 -66.89 -1.96
CA ALA A 153 19.88 -66.12 -2.71
C ALA A 153 19.36 -64.89 -1.92
N LEU A 154 19.10 -65.07 -0.62
CA LEU A 154 18.69 -63.97 0.26
C LEU A 154 19.80 -62.94 0.46
N ASP A 155 21.06 -63.38 0.60
CA ASP A 155 22.22 -62.49 0.71
C ASP A 155 22.42 -61.69 -0.59
N PHE A 156 22.31 -62.33 -1.76
CA PHE A 156 22.35 -61.64 -3.07
C PHE A 156 21.23 -60.62 -3.22
N GLN A 157 19.99 -61.01 -2.89
CA GLN A 157 18.83 -60.11 -2.94
C GLN A 157 19.03 -58.90 -2.02
N LYS A 158 19.45 -59.13 -0.77
CA LYS A 158 19.73 -58.08 0.21
C LYS A 158 20.79 -57.11 -0.31
N GLN A 159 21.86 -57.64 -0.91
CA GLN A 159 22.92 -56.83 -1.50
C GLN A 159 22.38 -55.94 -2.64
N ARG A 160 21.68 -56.53 -3.62
CA ARG A 160 21.14 -55.78 -4.78
C ARG A 160 20.12 -54.73 -4.37
N LEU A 161 19.21 -55.05 -3.44
CA LEU A 161 18.26 -54.08 -2.90
C LEU A 161 18.97 -52.93 -2.17
N SER A 162 20.01 -53.24 -1.39
CA SER A 162 20.80 -52.20 -0.71
C SER A 162 21.52 -51.28 -1.70
N GLU A 163 22.09 -51.83 -2.77
CA GLU A 163 22.76 -51.07 -3.83
C GLU A 163 21.77 -50.19 -4.61
N ALA A 164 20.62 -50.74 -5.01
CA ALA A 164 19.56 -50.01 -5.72
C ALA A 164 19.01 -48.87 -4.87
N LYS A 165 18.74 -49.11 -3.57
CA LYS A 165 18.31 -48.08 -2.62
C LYS A 165 19.35 -46.99 -2.41
N ALA A 166 20.63 -47.36 -2.27
CA ALA A 166 21.71 -46.39 -2.14
C ALA A 166 21.81 -45.50 -3.40
N LYS A 167 21.64 -46.08 -4.59
CA LYS A 167 21.62 -45.33 -5.86
C LYS A 167 20.42 -44.40 -5.97
N GLN A 168 19.21 -44.87 -5.66
CA GLN A 168 18.01 -44.01 -5.61
C GLN A 168 18.21 -42.80 -4.71
N ILE A 169 18.70 -43.00 -3.48
CA ILE A 169 18.96 -41.90 -2.52
C ILE A 169 19.99 -40.91 -3.09
N SER A 170 21.05 -41.39 -3.72
CA SER A 170 22.08 -40.53 -4.30
C SER A 170 21.55 -39.68 -5.46
N ILE A 171 20.74 -40.28 -6.34
CA ILE A 171 20.11 -39.61 -7.48
C ILE A 171 19.06 -38.60 -7.00
N GLU A 172 18.29 -38.94 -5.98
CA GLU A 172 17.26 -38.05 -5.41
C GLU A 172 17.90 -36.82 -4.74
N LYS A 173 19.07 -36.98 -4.12
CA LYS A 173 19.88 -35.85 -3.63
C LYS A 173 20.33 -34.93 -4.77
N GLU A 174 20.75 -35.48 -5.91
CA GLU A 174 21.15 -34.72 -7.09
C GLU A 174 19.96 -33.98 -7.72
N ILE A 175 18.79 -34.62 -7.83
CA ILE A 175 17.55 -33.99 -8.28
C ILE A 175 17.18 -32.80 -7.39
N ASN A 176 17.32 -32.93 -6.06
CA ASN A 176 17.04 -31.83 -5.14
C ASN A 176 18.00 -30.64 -5.34
N GLN A 177 19.29 -30.90 -5.58
CA GLN A 177 20.26 -29.84 -5.89
C GLN A 177 19.95 -29.14 -7.21
N LEU A 178 19.57 -29.89 -8.24
CA LEU A 178 19.15 -29.35 -9.54
C LEU A 178 17.85 -28.54 -9.41
N GLN A 179 16.91 -28.98 -8.57
CA GLN A 179 15.67 -28.24 -8.29
C GLN A 179 15.95 -26.89 -7.63
N GLU A 180 16.89 -26.82 -6.69
CA GLU A 180 17.30 -25.54 -6.08
C GLU A 180 17.92 -24.60 -7.11
N GLN A 181 18.74 -25.13 -8.04
CA GLN A 181 19.32 -24.35 -9.12
C GLN A 181 18.23 -23.84 -10.08
N LEU A 182 17.27 -24.69 -10.46
CA LEU A 182 16.13 -24.31 -11.29
C LEU A 182 15.29 -23.21 -10.62
N ASN A 183 15.03 -23.33 -9.32
CA ASN A 183 14.30 -22.31 -8.56
C ASN A 183 15.05 -20.97 -8.55
N LYS A 184 16.38 -20.97 -8.41
CA LYS A 184 17.19 -19.74 -8.50
C LYS A 184 17.11 -19.11 -9.89
N LEU A 185 17.17 -19.93 -10.93
CA LEU A 185 17.13 -19.49 -12.31
C LEU A 185 15.75 -18.91 -12.68
N ASN A 186 14.67 -19.55 -12.24
CA ASN A 186 13.31 -19.05 -12.41
C ASN A 186 13.07 -17.73 -11.67
N ARG A 187 13.69 -17.53 -10.49
CA ARG A 187 13.69 -16.21 -9.83
C ARG A 187 14.43 -15.15 -10.64
N GLN A 188 15.54 -15.51 -11.31
CA GLN A 188 16.27 -14.59 -12.19
C GLN A 188 15.47 -14.24 -13.44
N ILE A 189 14.78 -15.22 -14.05
CA ILE A 189 13.85 -14.99 -15.17
C ILE A 189 12.71 -14.06 -14.73
N ALA A 190 12.09 -14.34 -13.57
CA ALA A 190 11.06 -13.50 -12.99
C ALA A 190 11.57 -12.10 -12.57
N GLU A 191 12.85 -11.92 -12.24
CA GLU A 191 13.44 -10.60 -11.99
C GLU A 191 13.64 -9.83 -13.31
N VAL A 192 13.95 -10.52 -14.39
CA VAL A 192 14.00 -9.94 -15.74
C VAL A 192 12.60 -9.56 -16.23
N ASP A 193 11.57 -10.35 -15.90
CA ASP A 193 10.16 -10.13 -16.28
C ASP A 193 9.41 -9.15 -15.35
N GLY A 194 9.71 -9.14 -14.05
CA GLY A 194 9.08 -8.30 -13.03
C GLY A 194 9.58 -6.85 -13.04
N LYS A 195 10.68 -6.58 -13.75
CA LYS A 195 10.99 -5.23 -14.22
C LYS A 195 10.16 -5.07 -15.49
N PRO A 196 9.17 -4.15 -15.54
CA PRO A 196 8.35 -4.00 -16.73
C PRO A 196 9.26 -3.94 -17.96
N ILE A 197 8.85 -4.62 -19.03
CA ILE A 197 9.36 -4.39 -20.40
C ILE A 197 8.87 -2.99 -20.81
N GLY A 198 9.27 -1.98 -20.04
CA GLY A 198 9.05 -0.60 -20.30
C GLY A 198 10.22 -0.16 -21.17
N ASN A 199 9.90 0.17 -22.42
CA ASN A 199 10.79 0.81 -23.38
C ASN A 199 11.70 1.83 -22.65
N ALA A 200 12.96 1.49 -22.41
CA ALA A 200 13.92 2.44 -21.88
C ALA A 200 13.86 3.67 -22.80
N SER A 201 13.68 4.83 -22.20
CA SER A 201 13.55 6.07 -22.96
C SER A 201 14.89 6.74 -23.00
N ASP A 202 15.24 7.26 -24.15
CA ASP A 202 16.33 8.19 -24.31
C ASP A 202 15.75 9.61 -24.32
N VAL A 203 16.49 10.53 -23.73
CA VAL A 203 16.21 11.96 -23.84
C VAL A 203 17.35 12.59 -24.62
N VAL A 204 17.00 13.25 -25.72
CA VAL A 204 17.94 13.96 -26.58
C VAL A 204 17.84 15.45 -26.29
N VAL A 205 18.94 16.04 -25.82
CA VAL A 205 19.09 17.48 -25.60
C VAL A 205 19.93 18.04 -26.74
N LYS A 206 19.33 18.85 -27.61
CA LYS A 206 20.05 19.53 -28.69
C LYS A 206 20.68 20.80 -28.13
N VAL A 207 21.99 20.95 -28.25
CA VAL A 207 22.74 22.11 -27.75
C VAL A 207 23.54 22.78 -28.86
N SER A 208 23.79 24.08 -28.73
CA SER A 208 24.65 24.85 -29.62
C SER A 208 25.71 25.61 -28.84
N THR A 209 26.96 25.54 -29.30
CA THR A 209 28.11 26.19 -28.70
C THR A 209 28.81 27.09 -29.72
N LYS A 210 29.28 28.26 -29.29
CA LYS A 210 30.06 29.18 -30.15
C LYS A 210 31.53 28.76 -30.28
N THR A 211 32.05 28.14 -29.23
CA THR A 211 33.42 27.59 -29.13
C THR A 211 33.35 26.28 -28.37
N ALA A 212 34.34 25.40 -28.56
CA ALA A 212 34.42 24.16 -27.81
C ALA A 212 34.50 24.46 -26.31
N THR A 213 33.62 23.84 -25.52
CA THR A 213 33.48 24.10 -24.08
C THR A 213 33.14 22.82 -23.34
N LYS A 214 33.17 22.88 -22.01
CA LYS A 214 32.62 21.83 -21.15
C LYS A 214 31.35 22.32 -20.47
N GLY A 215 30.48 21.39 -20.11
CA GLY A 215 29.23 21.70 -19.44
C GLY A 215 28.73 20.59 -18.54
N LYS A 216 27.98 20.94 -17.49
CA LYS A 216 27.20 19.97 -16.72
C LYS A 216 25.72 20.13 -17.05
N PHE A 217 24.99 19.03 -17.01
CA PHE A 217 23.58 19.00 -17.34
C PHE A 217 22.78 18.41 -16.17
N THR A 218 21.67 19.07 -15.85
CA THR A 218 20.66 18.55 -14.93
C THR A 218 19.40 18.29 -15.74
N LEU A 219 18.89 17.07 -15.65
CA LEU A 219 17.62 16.68 -16.27
C LEU A 219 16.59 16.43 -15.18
N THR A 220 15.42 17.03 -15.32
CA THR A 220 14.31 16.87 -14.39
C THR A 220 13.07 16.42 -15.16
N TYR A 221 12.35 15.43 -14.65
CA TYR A 221 11.13 14.92 -15.25
C TYR A 221 10.21 14.26 -14.23
N LEU A 222 8.91 14.26 -14.51
CA LEU A 222 7.92 13.49 -13.75
C LEU A 222 7.80 12.09 -14.33
N VAL A 223 7.68 11.10 -13.44
CA VAL A 223 7.35 9.71 -13.76
C VAL A 223 6.00 9.36 -13.15
N LYS A 224 5.22 8.58 -13.91
CA LYS A 224 4.01 7.92 -13.39
C LYS A 224 4.39 6.68 -12.58
N ASN A 225 3.39 6.04 -11.96
CA ASN A 225 3.58 4.77 -11.23
C ASN A 225 4.55 4.85 -10.04
N ALA A 226 4.67 6.03 -9.45
CA ALA A 226 5.30 6.24 -8.16
C ALA A 226 4.31 6.92 -7.23
N SER A 227 4.39 6.67 -5.94
CA SER A 227 3.57 7.37 -4.96
C SER A 227 4.09 7.17 -3.55
N TRP A 228 3.59 7.98 -2.63
CA TRP A 228 3.69 7.69 -1.21
C TRP A 228 2.37 8.01 -0.50
N TYR A 229 2.20 7.47 0.69
CA TYR A 229 1.17 7.90 1.64
C TYR A 229 1.67 7.80 3.09
N PRO A 230 1.21 8.68 3.99
CA PRO A 230 1.58 8.65 5.40
C PRO A 230 0.99 7.44 6.12
N SER A 231 1.76 6.86 7.05
CA SER A 231 1.23 5.97 8.08
C SER A 231 1.85 6.26 9.43
N TYR A 232 1.14 5.85 10.48
CA TYR A 232 1.52 6.12 11.86
C TYR A 232 1.52 4.86 12.69
N ASP A 233 2.47 4.74 13.62
CA ASP A 233 2.32 3.86 14.78
C ASP A 233 2.18 4.74 16.02
N ILE A 234 1.08 4.59 16.74
CA ILE A 234 0.78 5.36 17.95
C ILE A 234 0.83 4.40 19.14
N ARG A 235 1.68 4.70 20.11
CA ARG A 235 1.93 3.85 21.28
C ARG A 235 1.71 4.64 22.56
N ALA A 236 0.83 4.13 23.41
CA ALA A 236 0.66 4.59 24.78
C ALA A 236 1.04 3.46 25.73
N ILE A 237 1.99 3.70 26.63
CA ILE A 237 2.47 2.70 27.59
C ILE A 237 1.44 2.56 28.73
N ASP A 238 0.92 3.69 29.20
CA ASP A 238 -0.10 3.83 30.23
C ASP A 238 -0.81 5.19 30.07
N VAL A 239 -1.73 5.54 30.98
CA VAL A 239 -2.50 6.80 30.95
C VAL A 239 -1.80 7.99 31.65
N ALA A 240 -0.56 7.82 32.11
CA ALA A 240 0.25 8.86 32.74
C ALA A 240 1.45 9.29 31.87
N SER A 241 1.86 8.42 30.96
CA SER A 241 3.00 8.59 30.06
C SER A 241 2.61 9.33 28.78
N PRO A 242 3.57 10.04 28.14
CA PRO A 242 3.38 10.59 26.80
C PRO A 242 2.98 9.51 25.78
N ILE A 243 2.29 9.95 24.73
CA ILE A 243 2.03 9.13 23.54
C ILE A 243 3.21 9.25 22.61
N GLN A 244 3.78 8.11 22.24
CA GLN A 244 4.77 8.03 21.18
C GLN A 244 4.07 7.90 19.83
N LEU A 245 4.42 8.78 18.89
CA LEU A 245 3.97 8.75 17.50
C LEU A 245 5.18 8.53 16.59
N VAL A 246 5.17 7.43 15.85
CA VAL A 246 6.12 7.14 14.79
C VAL A 246 5.48 7.51 13.47
N TYR A 247 6.02 8.51 12.79
CA TYR A 247 5.54 8.99 11.50
C TYR A 247 6.37 8.37 10.37
N LYS A 248 5.71 7.66 9.44
CA LYS A 248 6.33 7.00 8.29
C LYS A 248 5.66 7.40 6.99
N ALA A 249 6.39 7.25 5.89
CA ALA A 249 5.86 7.25 4.54
C ALA A 249 6.01 5.88 3.91
N ASN A 250 4.94 5.38 3.32
CA ASN A 250 4.96 4.15 2.52
C ASN A 250 5.18 4.56 1.07
N VAL A 251 6.43 4.46 0.61
CA VAL A 251 6.83 4.81 -0.75
C VAL A 251 6.77 3.56 -1.63
N SER A 252 6.12 3.66 -2.78
CA SER A 252 6.10 2.59 -3.80
C SER A 252 6.37 3.19 -5.17
N GLN A 253 7.16 2.49 -5.98
CA GLN A 253 7.46 2.94 -7.34
C GLN A 253 7.71 1.77 -8.29
N ASN A 254 7.19 1.92 -9.50
CA ASN A 254 7.43 1.04 -10.64
C ASN A 254 7.68 1.88 -11.90
N SER A 255 8.62 2.83 -11.77
CA SER A 255 8.96 3.77 -12.84
C SER A 255 9.88 3.16 -13.91
N GLY A 256 10.42 1.96 -13.67
CA GLY A 256 11.45 1.32 -14.50
C GLY A 256 12.88 1.73 -14.13
N GLU A 257 13.07 2.62 -13.15
CA GLU A 257 14.38 3.08 -12.69
C GLU A 257 14.57 2.79 -11.19
N ASP A 258 15.64 2.10 -10.83
CA ASP A 258 16.01 1.94 -9.42
C ASP A 258 16.58 3.24 -8.87
N TRP A 259 16.00 3.74 -7.78
CA TRP A 259 16.53 4.90 -7.07
C TRP A 259 17.50 4.43 -6.01
N LYS A 260 18.79 4.32 -6.34
CA LYS A 260 19.82 3.79 -5.44
C LYS A 260 20.57 4.92 -4.74
N ASN A 261 20.52 4.95 -3.41
CA ASN A 261 21.23 5.92 -2.57
C ASN A 261 20.97 7.39 -2.97
N VAL A 262 19.70 7.74 -3.15
CA VAL A 262 19.28 9.08 -3.64
C VAL A 262 18.82 9.98 -2.49
N LYS A 263 18.96 11.30 -2.64
CA LYS A 263 18.30 12.25 -1.73
C LYS A 263 16.78 12.19 -1.96
N LEU A 264 16.04 11.76 -0.95
CA LEU A 264 14.59 11.59 -1.04
C LEU A 264 13.87 12.80 -0.44
N THR A 265 12.87 13.30 -1.14
CA THR A 265 11.93 14.32 -0.65
C THR A 265 10.51 13.80 -0.81
N LEU A 266 9.68 13.94 0.22
CA LEU A 266 8.28 13.53 0.18
C LEU A 266 7.41 14.78 0.16
N SER A 267 6.49 14.90 -0.79
CA SER A 267 5.61 16.07 -0.90
C SER A 267 4.15 15.67 -0.83
N SER A 268 3.38 16.43 -0.04
CA SER A 268 1.92 16.29 0.04
C SER A 268 1.18 16.85 -1.18
N GLY A 269 1.89 17.60 -2.04
CA GLY A 269 1.33 18.12 -3.28
C GLY A 269 1.18 17.04 -4.35
N ASN A 270 0.38 17.33 -5.38
CA ASN A 270 0.31 16.53 -6.59
C ASN A 270 0.42 17.46 -7.82
N PRO A 271 1.53 17.40 -8.58
CA PRO A 271 1.74 18.27 -9.73
C PRO A 271 0.79 17.99 -10.90
N SER A 272 0.14 16.81 -10.93
CA SER A 272 -0.77 16.40 -11.99
C SER A 272 -2.24 16.76 -11.69
N ASN A 273 -2.53 17.47 -10.59
CA ASN A 273 -3.88 17.95 -10.27
C ASN A 273 -4.30 19.10 -11.20
N ASN A 274 -5.61 19.20 -11.48
CA ASN A 274 -6.17 20.33 -12.20
C ASN A 274 -5.99 21.62 -11.37
N ASN A 275 -5.24 22.58 -11.92
CA ASN A 275 -4.93 23.85 -11.27
C ASN A 275 -5.93 24.97 -11.62
N GLU A 276 -7.04 24.63 -12.31
CA GLU A 276 -8.11 25.59 -12.55
C GLU A 276 -8.85 25.93 -11.27
N LYS A 277 -8.83 27.22 -10.90
CA LYS A 277 -9.64 27.76 -9.81
C LYS A 277 -11.14 27.50 -10.10
N PRO A 278 -11.91 26.92 -9.17
CA PRO A 278 -13.34 26.73 -9.37
C PRO A 278 -14.05 28.07 -9.54
N LYS A 279 -15.00 28.13 -10.47
CA LYS A 279 -15.87 29.29 -10.66
C LYS A 279 -17.18 29.01 -9.93
N LEU A 280 -17.56 29.90 -9.02
CA LEU A 280 -18.87 29.87 -8.39
C LEU A 280 -19.91 30.28 -9.45
N PRO A 281 -20.80 29.38 -9.93
CA PRO A 281 -21.86 29.79 -10.84
C PRO A 281 -22.82 30.73 -10.10
N THR A 282 -23.42 31.67 -10.83
CA THR A 282 -24.48 32.54 -10.28
C THR A 282 -25.62 31.69 -9.75
N TYR A 283 -25.97 31.88 -8.48
CA TYR A 283 -27.10 31.21 -7.85
C TYR A 283 -28.40 31.94 -8.20
N SER A 284 -28.98 31.58 -9.35
CA SER A 284 -30.26 32.12 -9.81
C SER A 284 -31.44 31.37 -9.17
N LEU A 285 -32.30 32.09 -8.45
CA LEU A 285 -33.56 31.58 -7.92
C LEU A 285 -34.67 31.69 -8.97
N GLY A 286 -35.25 30.55 -9.37
CA GLY A 286 -36.46 30.47 -10.21
C GLY A 286 -37.50 29.56 -9.56
N TYR A 287 -38.75 29.59 -10.05
CA TYR A 287 -39.79 28.69 -9.58
C TYR A 287 -39.41 27.23 -9.85
N LEU A 288 -39.53 26.38 -8.82
CA LEU A 288 -39.29 24.94 -8.92
C LEU A 288 -40.34 24.32 -9.86
N SER A 289 -39.92 23.83 -11.02
CA SER A 289 -40.74 22.90 -11.79
C SER A 289 -40.89 21.59 -11.02
N ALA A 290 -42.09 21.01 -11.02
CA ALA A 290 -42.40 19.76 -10.34
C ALA A 290 -41.46 18.65 -10.84
N GLY A 291 -40.59 18.13 -9.95
CA GLY A 291 -39.65 17.06 -10.28
C GLY A 291 -38.32 17.06 -9.52
N TYR A 292 -38.02 18.08 -8.71
CA TYR A 292 -36.79 18.10 -7.92
C TYR A 292 -36.89 17.23 -6.66
N SER A 293 -36.20 16.10 -6.66
CA SER A 293 -35.96 15.27 -5.48
C SER A 293 -34.74 15.79 -4.71
N PHE A 294 -34.91 16.02 -3.40
CA PHE A 294 -33.79 16.27 -2.49
C PHE A 294 -33.04 14.95 -2.24
N PHE A 295 -31.76 14.90 -2.58
CA PHE A 295 -30.85 13.94 -1.96
C PHE A 295 -30.56 14.43 -0.54
N ASN A 296 -31.19 13.80 0.45
CA ASN A 296 -30.70 13.85 1.83
C ASN A 296 -29.60 12.79 1.96
N PRO A 297 -28.33 13.16 2.16
CA PRO A 297 -27.33 12.19 2.56
C PRO A 297 -27.65 11.77 4.00
N THR A 298 -28.37 10.66 4.16
CA THR A 298 -28.49 9.98 5.45
C THR A 298 -27.09 9.58 5.90
N ALA A 299 -26.64 10.18 7.01
CA ALA A 299 -25.46 9.72 7.74
C ALA A 299 -25.74 8.30 8.25
N ALA A 300 -24.97 7.32 7.78
CA ALA A 300 -24.99 5.96 8.28
C ALA A 300 -23.55 5.48 8.54
N THR A 301 -23.26 5.35 9.83
CA THR A 301 -22.45 4.31 10.50
C THR A 301 -21.41 3.55 9.66
N SER A 302 -20.15 3.85 9.97
CA SER A 302 -18.88 3.25 9.51
C SER A 302 -18.44 3.64 8.09
N ASN A 303 -17.49 4.58 8.01
CA ASN A 303 -16.76 4.88 6.77
C ASN A 303 -15.69 3.81 6.43
N LEU A 304 -15.85 2.59 6.93
CA LEU A 304 -14.89 1.51 6.76
C LEU A 304 -15.25 0.72 5.50
N VAL A 305 -14.32 0.67 4.55
CA VAL A 305 -14.42 -0.17 3.35
C VAL A 305 -13.47 -1.35 3.54
N LYS A 306 -14.02 -2.56 3.52
CA LYS A 306 -13.25 -3.81 3.53
C LYS A 306 -13.40 -4.51 2.20
N GLY A 307 -12.46 -5.36 1.85
CA GLY A 307 -12.64 -6.18 0.66
C GLY A 307 -11.46 -7.08 0.41
N LYS A 308 -11.55 -7.81 -0.70
CA LYS A 308 -10.49 -8.66 -1.20
C LYS A 308 -10.17 -8.28 -2.64
N VAL A 309 -8.88 -8.21 -2.97
CA VAL A 309 -8.39 -7.99 -4.33
C VAL A 309 -7.85 -9.31 -4.89
N VAL A 310 -8.33 -9.68 -6.07
CA VAL A 310 -7.93 -10.90 -6.77
C VAL A 310 -7.60 -10.61 -8.23
N ASP A 311 -6.86 -11.53 -8.86
CA ASP A 311 -6.64 -11.52 -10.31
C ASP A 311 -7.95 -11.84 -11.06
N ASN A 312 -8.21 -11.13 -12.16
CA ASN A 312 -9.45 -11.27 -12.92
C ASN A 312 -9.54 -12.58 -13.74
N THR A 313 -8.41 -13.21 -14.04
CA THR A 313 -8.29 -14.42 -14.86
C THR A 313 -8.40 -15.68 -14.01
N ASP A 314 -7.59 -15.80 -12.96
CA ASP A 314 -7.47 -17.03 -12.15
C ASP A 314 -8.11 -16.93 -10.75
N ASN A 315 -8.59 -15.74 -10.35
CA ASN A 315 -9.13 -15.44 -9.02
C ASN A 315 -8.14 -15.68 -7.86
N SER A 316 -6.84 -15.75 -8.13
CA SER A 316 -5.81 -15.80 -7.10
C SER A 316 -5.79 -14.50 -6.28
N ALA A 317 -5.49 -14.62 -4.98
CA ALA A 317 -5.37 -13.47 -4.11
C ALA A 317 -4.16 -12.62 -4.49
N LEU A 318 -4.34 -11.29 -4.52
CA LEU A 318 -3.26 -10.36 -4.85
C LEU A 318 -2.73 -9.67 -3.58
N PRO A 319 -1.59 -10.11 -3.05
CA PRO A 319 -0.96 -9.49 -1.89
C PRO A 319 -0.16 -8.24 -2.26
N GLY A 320 -0.20 -7.20 -1.42
CA GLY A 320 0.56 -5.96 -1.62
C GLY A 320 -0.03 -4.98 -2.65
N VAL A 321 -1.30 -5.13 -3.03
CA VAL A 321 -2.01 -4.15 -3.86
C VAL A 321 -2.13 -2.84 -3.08
N SER A 322 -1.66 -1.74 -3.68
CA SER A 322 -1.78 -0.40 -3.11
C SER A 322 -3.18 0.16 -3.37
N ILE A 323 -3.85 0.60 -2.30
CA ILE A 323 -5.23 1.10 -2.31
C ILE A 323 -5.23 2.50 -1.71
N ARG A 324 -5.69 3.51 -2.46
CA ARG A 324 -5.72 4.90 -1.99
C ARG A 324 -7.08 5.53 -2.16
N VAL A 325 -7.46 6.42 -1.25
CA VAL A 325 -8.56 7.35 -1.45
C VAL A 325 -8.14 8.37 -2.49
N LYS A 326 -8.93 8.53 -3.55
CA LYS A 326 -8.59 9.45 -4.64
C LYS A 326 -8.46 10.87 -4.12
N ASN A 327 -7.41 11.57 -4.57
CA ASN A 327 -7.09 12.94 -4.17
C ASN A 327 -6.91 13.14 -2.64
N SER A 328 -6.54 12.07 -1.93
CA SER A 328 -6.30 12.09 -0.50
C SER A 328 -4.99 11.38 -0.18
N SER A 329 -4.43 11.70 0.98
CA SER A 329 -3.27 11.03 1.58
C SER A 329 -3.63 9.71 2.26
N VAL A 330 -4.92 9.35 2.34
CA VAL A 330 -5.35 8.11 2.98
C VAL A 330 -5.17 6.92 2.04
N GLY A 331 -4.43 5.90 2.50
CA GLY A 331 -4.16 4.68 1.75
C GLY A 331 -3.82 3.48 2.64
N THR A 332 -3.89 2.29 2.05
CA THR A 332 -3.56 1.00 2.70
C THR A 332 -3.07 -0.02 1.66
N VAL A 333 -2.74 -1.24 2.10
CA VAL A 333 -2.38 -2.37 1.23
C VAL A 333 -3.15 -3.64 1.55
N THR A 334 -3.22 -4.55 0.57
CA THR A 334 -3.70 -5.91 0.79
C THR A 334 -2.69 -6.79 1.54
N ASP A 335 -3.21 -7.66 2.39
CA ASP A 335 -2.47 -8.70 3.11
C ASP A 335 -2.11 -9.91 2.19
N PRO A 336 -1.39 -10.94 2.68
CA PRO A 336 -1.06 -12.15 1.91
C PRO A 336 -2.26 -12.88 1.30
N ASP A 337 -3.44 -12.75 1.90
CA ASP A 337 -4.69 -13.35 1.45
C ASP A 337 -5.50 -12.42 0.53
N GLY A 338 -4.93 -11.26 0.17
CA GLY A 338 -5.52 -10.25 -0.71
C GLY A 338 -6.56 -9.37 -0.02
N ASN A 339 -6.76 -9.48 1.30
CA ASN A 339 -7.76 -8.69 2.00
C ASN A 339 -7.22 -7.30 2.36
N TYR A 340 -8.11 -6.31 2.40
CA TYR A 340 -7.80 -4.95 2.84
C TYR A 340 -8.93 -4.36 3.68
N SER A 341 -8.59 -3.30 4.39
CA SER A 341 -9.52 -2.49 5.18
C SER A 341 -9.02 -1.06 5.19
N ILE A 342 -9.84 -0.11 4.72
CA ILE A 342 -9.49 1.32 4.65
C ILE A 342 -10.64 2.18 5.20
N GLN A 343 -10.31 3.13 6.05
CA GLN A 343 -11.27 4.09 6.59
C GLN A 343 -11.32 5.32 5.68
N MET A 344 -12.49 5.62 5.11
CA MET A 344 -12.70 6.76 4.20
C MET A 344 -12.93 8.07 5.00
N PRO A 345 -12.28 9.18 4.62
CA PRO A 345 -12.65 10.51 5.09
C PRO A 345 -14.10 10.86 4.72
N VAL A 346 -14.75 11.72 5.51
CA VAL A 346 -16.12 12.18 5.23
C VAL A 346 -16.17 12.89 3.86
N GLY A 347 -17.10 12.48 2.99
CA GLY A 347 -17.28 13.05 1.65
C GLY A 347 -16.44 12.42 0.55
N ALA A 348 -15.47 11.54 0.87
CA ALA A 348 -14.73 10.79 -0.13
C ALA A 348 -15.51 9.54 -0.60
N ASN A 349 -15.49 9.26 -1.90
CA ASN A 349 -16.28 8.15 -2.49
C ASN A 349 -15.54 7.32 -3.55
N GLN A 350 -14.25 7.58 -3.81
CA GLN A 350 -13.47 6.87 -4.83
C GLN A 350 -12.19 6.28 -4.25
N LEU A 351 -11.91 5.02 -4.59
CA LEU A 351 -10.68 4.31 -4.31
C LEU A 351 -9.91 4.05 -5.61
N VAL A 352 -8.59 4.15 -5.54
CA VAL A 352 -7.66 3.83 -6.63
C VAL A 352 -6.86 2.61 -6.21
N PHE A 353 -6.92 1.56 -7.04
CA PHE A 353 -6.21 0.29 -6.86
C PHE A 353 -5.07 0.23 -7.88
N SER A 354 -3.86 -0.07 -7.41
CA SER A 354 -2.69 -0.19 -8.27
C SER A 354 -1.82 -1.38 -7.84
N TYR A 355 -1.45 -2.22 -8.80
CA TYR A 355 -0.60 -3.39 -8.60
C TYR A 355 0.26 -3.66 -9.82
N ILE A 356 1.41 -4.32 -9.63
CA ILE A 356 2.42 -4.48 -10.69
C ILE A 356 1.98 -5.53 -11.70
N GLY A 357 2.03 -5.20 -12.98
CA GLY A 357 1.57 -6.08 -14.06
C GLY A 357 0.06 -6.05 -14.27
N TYR A 358 -0.65 -5.12 -13.62
CA TYR A 358 -2.10 -4.95 -13.72
C TYR A 358 -2.46 -3.51 -14.06
N ASP A 359 -3.59 -3.35 -14.74
CA ASP A 359 -4.19 -2.04 -14.98
C ASP A 359 -4.63 -1.41 -13.65
N SER A 360 -4.25 -0.14 -13.44
CA SER A 360 -4.78 0.65 -12.32
C SER A 360 -6.29 0.84 -12.51
N GLN A 361 -7.07 0.62 -11.46
CA GLN A 361 -8.53 0.78 -11.49
C GLN A 361 -8.98 1.83 -10.49
N GLU A 362 -9.88 2.71 -10.91
CA GLU A 362 -10.58 3.64 -10.04
C GLU A 362 -12.02 3.17 -9.86
N LEU A 363 -12.44 2.94 -8.61
CA LEU A 363 -13.76 2.43 -8.28
C LEU A 363 -14.45 3.31 -7.26
N THR A 364 -15.74 3.56 -7.47
CA THR A 364 -16.59 4.20 -6.47
C THR A 364 -16.80 3.22 -5.32
N ALA A 365 -16.40 3.62 -4.11
CA ALA A 365 -16.58 2.83 -2.91
C ALA A 365 -17.87 3.23 -2.19
N SER A 366 -18.82 2.30 -2.13
CA SER A 366 -19.96 2.37 -1.20
C SER A 366 -19.55 1.72 0.13
N TYR A 367 -20.09 2.19 1.25
CA TYR A 367 -19.77 1.69 2.60
C TYR A 367 -19.92 0.16 2.72
N GLY A 368 -19.06 -0.50 3.50
CA GLY A 368 -19.14 -1.94 3.76
C GLY A 368 -18.06 -2.76 3.05
N GLN A 369 -18.43 -3.51 2.01
CA GLN A 369 -17.54 -4.44 1.31
C GLN A 369 -17.38 -4.11 -0.19
N LEU A 370 -16.13 -3.97 -0.65
CA LEU A 370 -15.77 -3.76 -2.06
C LEU A 370 -14.69 -4.76 -2.47
N ASN A 371 -15.08 -5.86 -3.10
CA ASN A 371 -14.13 -6.80 -3.69
C ASN A 371 -13.76 -6.34 -5.11
N VAL A 372 -12.48 -6.47 -5.47
CA VAL A 372 -11.94 -5.93 -6.72
C VAL A 372 -11.23 -7.03 -7.50
N ARG A 373 -11.44 -7.04 -8.82
CA ARG A 373 -10.72 -7.91 -9.75
C ARG A 373 -9.84 -7.06 -10.64
N LEU A 374 -8.53 -7.16 -10.44
CA LEU A 374 -7.57 -6.45 -11.28
C LEU A 374 -7.32 -7.24 -12.56
N LYS A 375 -7.32 -6.52 -13.69
CA LYS A 375 -6.98 -7.10 -14.99
C LYS A 375 -5.48 -6.96 -15.22
N GLN A 376 -4.84 -8.01 -15.68
CA GLN A 376 -3.44 -7.96 -16.10
C GLN A 376 -3.30 -6.99 -17.28
N ASP A 377 -2.26 -6.16 -17.25
CA ASP A 377 -1.92 -5.27 -18.35
C ASP A 377 -1.33 -6.10 -19.49
N THR A 378 -2.17 -6.48 -20.46
CA THR A 378 -1.81 -7.36 -21.59
C THR A 378 -1.06 -6.65 -22.72
N LYS A 379 -0.58 -5.41 -22.51
CA LYS A 379 0.29 -4.75 -23.50
C LYS A 379 1.71 -5.31 -23.57
N ALA A 380 2.01 -6.36 -22.82
CA ALA A 380 3.18 -7.20 -23.03
C ALA A 380 2.75 -8.65 -23.26
N LEU A 381 3.02 -9.11 -24.49
CA LEU A 381 3.26 -10.50 -24.91
C LEU A 381 2.03 -11.42 -25.02
N GLN A 382 1.71 -11.77 -26.27
CA GLN A 382 1.03 -13.00 -26.61
C GLN A 382 1.90 -14.17 -26.13
N GLU A 383 1.42 -14.93 -25.14
CA GLU A 383 2.09 -16.13 -24.68
C GLU A 383 1.41 -17.39 -25.25
N VAL A 384 2.26 -18.28 -25.75
CA VAL A 384 1.93 -19.58 -26.31
C VAL A 384 1.36 -20.48 -25.22
N VAL A 385 0.21 -21.09 -25.52
CA VAL A 385 -0.48 -22.05 -24.67
C VAL A 385 0.41 -23.28 -24.46
N VAL A 386 0.72 -23.61 -23.20
CA VAL A 386 1.07 -24.98 -22.80
C VAL A 386 0.16 -25.39 -21.65
N THR A 387 -0.61 -26.44 -21.93
CA THR A 387 -1.62 -27.01 -21.05
C THR A 387 -1.00 -27.84 -19.93
N GLY A 388 -1.34 -27.48 -18.68
CA GLY A 388 -1.76 -28.38 -17.60
C GLY A 388 -0.72 -29.27 -16.89
N TYR A 389 -0.69 -29.22 -15.55
CA TYR A 389 -1.32 -30.24 -14.70
C TYR A 389 -1.33 -29.80 -13.22
N ASN A 390 -2.48 -29.96 -12.58
CA ASN A 390 -2.77 -29.61 -11.19
C ASN A 390 -1.88 -30.34 -10.16
N LYS A 391 -1.50 -29.63 -9.08
CA LYS A 391 -1.34 -30.28 -7.77
C LYS A 391 -1.75 -29.35 -6.62
N LYS A 392 -2.78 -29.79 -5.90
CA LYS A 392 -3.30 -29.22 -4.66
C LYS A 392 -2.21 -29.16 -3.59
N ILE A 393 -2.19 -28.05 -2.88
CA ILE A 393 -1.60 -27.91 -1.55
C ILE A 393 -2.57 -28.58 -0.58
N ASP A 394 -2.11 -29.56 0.19
CA ASP A 394 -2.67 -29.91 1.49
C ASP A 394 -1.58 -30.50 2.39
N ASP A 395 -1.57 -29.98 3.63
CA ASP A 395 -1.13 -30.55 4.90
C ASP A 395 -0.15 -31.73 4.89
N ALA A 396 1.12 -31.42 5.11
CA ALA A 396 2.01 -32.24 5.92
C ALA A 396 3.17 -31.40 6.44
N LEU A 397 3.15 -31.04 7.72
CA LEU A 397 4.28 -31.10 8.67
C LEU A 397 3.84 -30.57 10.06
N GLN A 398 2.82 -31.20 10.64
CA GLN A 398 2.77 -31.36 12.10
C GLN A 398 3.69 -32.53 12.46
N GLY A 399 4.78 -32.28 13.17
CA GLY A 399 5.73 -33.35 13.48
C GLY A 399 7.00 -32.90 14.20
N ARG A 400 6.82 -32.36 15.41
CA ARG A 400 7.73 -32.43 16.58
C ARG A 400 9.18 -32.87 16.31
N ALA A 401 10.11 -31.94 16.42
CA ALA A 401 11.43 -32.21 17.01
C ALA A 401 11.49 -31.51 18.37
N ALA A 402 11.51 -32.30 19.44
CA ALA A 402 11.73 -31.84 20.79
C ALA A 402 13.20 -31.43 20.97
N GLY A 403 13.46 -30.25 21.56
CA GLY A 403 14.73 -30.01 22.27
C GLY A 403 15.72 -28.96 21.73
N LEU A 404 15.36 -28.10 20.77
CA LEU A 404 16.18 -26.89 20.53
C LEU A 404 15.60 -25.67 21.25
N GLN A 405 16.13 -25.38 22.44
CA GLN A 405 16.00 -24.06 23.06
C GLN A 405 16.88 -23.06 22.31
N VAL A 406 16.32 -22.33 21.35
CA VAL A 406 16.93 -21.07 20.92
C VAL A 406 16.65 -20.05 22.01
N ARG A 407 17.58 -19.92 22.96
CA ARG A 407 17.62 -18.76 23.86
C ARG A 407 17.89 -17.51 23.02
N VAL A 408 16.83 -16.79 22.66
CA VAL A 408 16.96 -15.37 22.29
C VAL A 408 17.22 -14.61 23.58
N ARG A 409 18.52 -14.45 23.90
CA ARG A 409 18.99 -13.71 25.07
C ARG A 409 19.05 -12.24 24.70
N GLY A 410 18.13 -11.46 25.26
CA GLY A 410 18.20 -9.99 25.32
C GLY A 410 17.77 -9.28 24.04
N THR A 411 16.50 -8.87 23.99
CA THR A 411 16.09 -7.71 23.21
C THR A 411 16.68 -6.46 23.87
N SER A 412 17.95 -6.18 23.58
CA SER A 412 18.44 -4.81 23.65
C SER A 412 17.61 -4.04 22.63
N SER A 413 16.81 -3.09 23.09
CA SER A 413 16.16 -2.09 22.24
C SER A 413 17.20 -1.59 21.26
N ILE A 414 17.02 -1.94 19.98
CA ILE A 414 17.62 -1.16 18.91
C ILE A 414 16.92 0.19 19.04
N ALA A 415 17.52 1.11 19.79
CA ALA A 415 17.19 2.52 19.69
C ALA A 415 17.41 2.86 18.22
N SER A 416 16.32 2.98 17.47
CA SER A 416 16.35 3.59 16.15
C SER A 416 16.97 4.96 16.38
N VAL A 417 18.17 5.17 15.84
CA VAL A 417 18.73 6.50 15.77
C VAL A 417 17.69 7.32 15.00
N PRO A 418 17.06 8.33 15.62
CA PRO A 418 16.02 9.09 14.94
C PRO A 418 16.65 9.72 13.69
N LEU A 419 16.10 9.35 12.54
CA LEU A 419 16.50 9.96 11.28
C LEU A 419 16.06 11.41 11.34
N GLU A 420 17.03 12.32 11.30
CA GLU A 420 16.72 13.74 11.25
C GLU A 420 16.04 14.06 9.91
N VAL A 421 14.84 14.61 9.97
CA VAL A 421 14.08 15.07 8.79
C VAL A 421 13.80 16.56 8.95
N ALA A 422 13.99 17.31 7.87
CA ALA A 422 13.59 18.72 7.83
C ALA A 422 12.24 18.82 7.11
N SER A 423 11.23 19.36 7.77
CA SER A 423 9.97 19.73 7.13
C SER A 423 10.08 21.18 6.64
N VAL A 424 9.66 21.41 5.38
CA VAL A 424 9.57 22.73 4.78
C VAL A 424 8.13 22.91 4.34
N GLU A 425 7.42 23.81 5.02
CA GLU A 425 6.09 24.24 4.60
C GLU A 425 6.24 25.22 3.43
N LYS A 426 5.57 24.92 2.33
CA LYS A 426 5.46 25.80 1.15
C LYS A 426 4.01 26.29 1.06
N GLN A 427 3.79 27.37 0.32
CA GLN A 427 2.47 28.02 0.19
C GLN A 427 1.32 27.09 -0.23
N THR A 428 1.60 25.94 -0.85
CA THR A 428 0.57 25.01 -1.37
C THR A 428 0.76 23.56 -0.93
N ASN A 429 1.86 23.21 -0.25
CA ASN A 429 2.13 21.84 0.18
C ASN A 429 3.19 21.78 1.28
N VAL A 430 3.27 20.64 1.95
CA VAL A 430 4.34 20.28 2.89
C VAL A 430 5.34 19.38 2.16
N SER A 431 6.63 19.66 2.36
CA SER A 431 7.73 18.82 1.86
C SER A 431 8.59 18.32 3.02
N PHE A 432 8.89 17.02 3.05
CA PHE A 432 9.79 16.40 4.02
C PHE A 432 11.09 16.03 3.32
N GLU A 433 12.20 16.65 3.72
CA GLU A 433 13.54 16.32 3.24
C GLU A 433 14.15 15.24 4.13
N ILE A 434 14.28 14.02 3.58
CA ILE A 434 14.92 12.90 4.26
C ILE A 434 16.43 13.09 4.16
N LYS A 435 17.11 13.33 5.31
CA LYS A 435 18.54 13.67 5.30
C LYS A 435 19.44 12.51 4.89
N MET A 436 19.06 11.28 5.22
CA MET A 436 19.82 10.10 4.81
C MET A 436 19.40 9.64 3.41
N PRO A 437 20.36 9.30 2.53
CA PRO A 437 20.03 8.73 1.23
C PRO A 437 19.28 7.40 1.36
N TYR A 438 18.30 7.18 0.48
CA TYR A 438 17.49 5.96 0.46
C TYR A 438 17.64 5.17 -0.83
N THR A 439 17.44 3.86 -0.76
CA THR A 439 17.30 3.00 -1.94
C THR A 439 15.86 2.51 -2.08
N ILE A 440 15.21 2.83 -3.21
CA ILE A 440 13.86 2.38 -3.55
C ILE A 440 13.90 1.73 -4.94
N LEU A 441 13.71 0.42 -4.99
CA LEU A 441 13.77 -0.37 -6.23
C LEU A 441 12.52 -0.17 -7.08
N SER A 442 12.66 -0.33 -8.39
CA SER A 442 11.51 -0.27 -9.31
C SER A 442 10.82 -1.61 -9.40
N ASP A 443 10.36 -2.11 -8.27
CA ASP A 443 9.69 -3.40 -8.14
C ASP A 443 8.29 -3.26 -7.56
N GLY A 444 7.76 -2.03 -7.50
CA GLY A 444 6.44 -1.66 -6.98
C GLY A 444 6.15 -2.02 -5.52
N LYS A 445 7.08 -2.66 -4.82
CA LYS A 445 6.92 -2.98 -3.40
C LYS A 445 6.94 -1.71 -2.57
N GLN A 446 6.35 -1.81 -1.39
CA GLN A 446 6.34 -0.72 -0.44
C GLN A 446 7.64 -0.69 0.37
N ALA A 447 8.27 0.47 0.38
CA ALA A 447 9.36 0.81 1.27
C ALA A 447 8.83 1.79 2.33
N ALA A 448 8.88 1.39 3.60
CA ALA A 448 8.63 2.30 4.71
C ALA A 448 9.86 3.21 4.90
N VAL A 449 9.63 4.51 4.84
CA VAL A 449 10.62 5.56 5.09
C VAL A 449 10.21 6.29 6.36
N ASP A 450 11.07 6.31 7.37
CA ASP A 450 10.78 7.02 8.61
C ASP A 450 10.87 8.54 8.38
N ILE A 451 9.82 9.26 8.78
CA ILE A 451 9.76 10.72 8.76
C ILE A 451 10.18 11.27 10.13
N GLY A 452 9.76 10.65 11.22
CA GLY A 452 10.16 11.10 12.55
C GLY A 452 9.49 10.33 13.69
N ASN A 453 10.07 10.48 14.88
CA ASN A 453 9.57 9.89 16.12
C ASN A 453 9.32 11.04 17.11
N TYR A 454 8.10 11.13 17.63
CA TYR A 454 7.66 12.24 18.45
C TYR A 454 6.98 11.74 19.71
N ASP A 455 7.20 12.43 20.82
CA ASP A 455 6.51 12.18 22.08
C ASP A 455 5.57 13.36 22.37
N PHE A 456 4.29 13.06 22.50
CA PHE A 456 3.25 14.04 22.79
C PHE A 456 2.72 13.87 24.19
N LYS A 457 2.62 14.98 24.91
CA LYS A 457 1.80 15.01 26.12
C LYS A 457 0.35 14.81 25.70
N ALA A 458 -0.31 13.82 26.31
CA ALA A 458 -1.70 13.50 26.04
C ALA A 458 -2.56 13.65 27.29
N ALA A 459 -3.78 14.15 27.11
CA ALA A 459 -4.82 14.09 28.13
C ALA A 459 -5.69 12.87 27.87
N TYR A 460 -5.72 11.94 28.83
CA TYR A 460 -6.50 10.72 28.74
C TYR A 460 -7.88 10.91 29.39
N GLU A 461 -8.93 10.50 28.67
CA GLU A 461 -10.30 10.53 29.17
C GLU A 461 -11.09 9.31 28.68
N TYR A 462 -12.21 9.04 29.32
CA TYR A 462 -13.18 8.05 28.85
C TYR A 462 -14.33 8.76 28.15
N TYR A 463 -14.81 8.15 27.07
CA TYR A 463 -15.89 8.64 26.25
C TYR A 463 -16.93 7.55 26.00
N ALA A 464 -18.21 7.84 26.18
CA ALA A 464 -19.28 6.90 25.86
C ALA A 464 -20.52 7.58 25.27
N VAL A 465 -21.19 6.88 24.35
CA VAL A 465 -22.46 7.30 23.73
C VAL A 465 -23.46 6.16 23.90
N PRO A 466 -24.08 5.99 25.08
CA PRO A 466 -24.85 4.79 25.40
C PRO A 466 -26.14 4.61 24.58
N LYS A 467 -26.58 5.63 23.84
CA LYS A 467 -27.61 5.49 22.80
C LYS A 467 -27.13 4.67 21.59
N VAL A 468 -25.83 4.70 21.29
CA VAL A 468 -25.18 4.06 20.14
C VAL A 468 -24.46 2.77 20.55
N SER A 469 -23.68 2.79 21.63
CA SER A 469 -22.99 1.62 22.19
C SER A 469 -22.88 1.76 23.71
N ALA A 470 -23.07 0.64 24.43
CA ALA A 470 -22.89 0.57 25.88
C ALA A 470 -21.41 0.59 26.33
N ASP A 471 -20.47 0.54 25.38
CA ASP A 471 -19.04 0.53 25.65
C ASP A 471 -18.49 1.92 25.98
N ALA A 472 -17.58 1.98 26.95
CA ALA A 472 -16.78 3.16 27.23
C ALA A 472 -15.39 3.02 26.58
N PHE A 473 -15.01 4.03 25.82
CA PHE A 473 -13.75 4.08 25.08
C PHE A 473 -12.74 4.93 25.84
N LEU A 474 -11.53 4.41 26.05
CA LEU A 474 -10.39 5.23 26.46
C LEU A 474 -9.94 6.05 25.25
N THR A 475 -9.81 7.36 25.42
CA THR A 475 -9.31 8.26 24.38
C THR A 475 -8.15 9.09 24.90
N ALA A 476 -7.30 9.51 23.99
CA ALA A 476 -6.21 10.42 24.26
C ALA A 476 -6.32 11.66 23.38
N LYS A 477 -6.16 12.82 23.99
CA LYS A 477 -6.21 14.13 23.34
C LYS A 477 -4.83 14.75 23.29
N ILE A 478 -4.42 15.17 22.10
CA ILE A 478 -3.13 15.83 21.84
C ILE A 478 -3.41 17.19 21.20
N THR A 479 -2.87 18.28 21.76
CA THR A 479 -3.08 19.65 21.27
C THR A 479 -1.86 20.21 20.52
N ASP A 480 -0.66 19.74 20.87
CA ASP A 480 0.59 20.39 20.45
C ASP A 480 1.26 19.65 19.28
N PHE A 481 0.48 19.27 18.25
CA PHE A 481 0.97 18.46 17.12
C PHE A 481 1.25 19.27 15.83
N ASN A 482 0.93 20.56 15.82
CA ASN A 482 1.00 21.38 14.60
C ASN A 482 2.44 21.60 14.08
N ASP A 483 3.43 21.62 14.97
CA ASP A 483 4.83 21.92 14.62
C ASP A 483 5.50 20.88 13.71
N ILE A 484 4.90 19.69 13.60
CA ILE A 484 5.48 18.57 12.84
C ILE A 484 4.77 18.31 11.51
N ASN A 485 3.82 19.17 11.13
CA ASN A 485 3.09 19.10 9.86
C ASN A 485 2.48 17.71 9.57
N LEU A 486 1.74 17.15 10.53
CA LEU A 486 1.02 15.89 10.32
C LEU A 486 0.09 15.97 9.11
N ILE A 487 -0.08 14.85 8.42
CA ILE A 487 -0.98 14.71 7.27
C ILE A 487 -1.97 13.58 7.55
N SER A 488 -3.26 13.74 7.23
CA SER A 488 -4.25 12.69 7.53
C SER A 488 -3.84 11.34 6.93
N GLY A 489 -3.92 10.27 7.70
CA GLY A 489 -3.41 8.96 7.29
C GLY A 489 -3.76 7.84 8.27
N GLU A 490 -3.54 6.59 7.87
CA GLU A 490 -3.86 5.43 8.70
C GLU A 490 -2.85 5.28 9.86
N ALA A 491 -3.37 5.00 11.07
CA ALA A 491 -2.60 4.83 12.28
C ALA A 491 -2.85 3.44 12.90
N ASN A 492 -1.78 2.71 13.19
CA ASN A 492 -1.80 1.52 14.03
C ASN A 492 -1.76 1.96 15.50
N ILE A 493 -2.70 1.46 16.31
CA ILE A 493 -2.82 1.84 17.72
C ILE A 493 -2.31 0.72 18.62
N PHE A 494 -1.44 1.07 19.57
CA PHE A 494 -0.94 0.19 20.61
C PHE A 494 -1.16 0.80 21.99
N PHE A 495 -1.70 0.02 22.92
CA PHE A 495 -1.88 0.40 24.33
C PHE A 495 -1.37 -0.72 25.23
N GLU A 496 -0.59 -0.39 26.26
CA GLU A 496 0.01 -1.37 27.19
C GLU A 496 0.74 -2.53 26.45
N GLY A 497 1.43 -2.20 25.35
CA GLY A 497 2.15 -3.17 24.51
C GLY A 497 1.27 -4.04 23.61
N THR A 498 -0.06 -3.87 23.63
CA THR A 498 -1.00 -4.66 22.83
C THR A 498 -1.48 -3.86 21.61
N TYR A 499 -1.52 -4.51 20.43
CA TYR A 499 -2.10 -3.92 19.23
C TYR A 499 -3.64 -3.92 19.31
N LEU A 500 -4.25 -2.75 19.21
CA LEU A 500 -5.70 -2.57 19.36
C LEU A 500 -6.43 -2.45 18.03
N GLY A 501 -5.72 -2.15 16.96
CA GLY A 501 -6.29 -2.02 15.62
C GLY A 501 -5.79 -0.79 14.86
N LYS A 502 -6.52 -0.45 13.80
CA LYS A 502 -6.25 0.69 12.93
C LYS A 502 -7.29 1.77 13.12
N THR A 503 -6.87 3.03 13.02
CA THR A 503 -7.77 4.19 12.97
C THR A 503 -7.29 5.16 11.89
N LEU A 504 -8.17 6.07 11.48
CA LEU A 504 -7.78 7.21 10.66
C LEU A 504 -7.32 8.34 11.58
N LEU A 505 -6.09 8.81 11.39
CA LEU A 505 -5.61 10.07 11.94
C LEU A 505 -6.12 11.18 11.02
N ASP A 506 -7.10 11.97 11.48
CA ASP A 506 -7.62 13.09 10.71
C ASP A 506 -7.19 14.42 11.33
N VAL A 507 -6.43 15.21 10.56
CA VAL A 507 -5.82 16.47 11.01
C VAL A 507 -6.43 17.69 10.33
N GLN A 508 -7.43 17.54 9.45
CA GLN A 508 -7.81 18.60 8.52
C GLN A 508 -8.45 19.84 9.17
N GLN A 509 -9.02 19.76 10.38
CA GLN A 509 -9.72 20.89 11.03
C GLN A 509 -9.75 20.82 12.56
N ALA A 510 -8.75 20.20 13.20
CA ALA A 510 -8.79 19.97 14.64
C ALA A 510 -7.66 20.69 15.37
N ASP A 511 -7.98 21.54 16.35
CA ASP A 511 -7.00 22.05 17.33
C ASP A 511 -6.60 20.97 18.36
N THR A 512 -7.26 19.81 18.29
CA THR A 512 -7.04 18.68 19.20
C THR A 512 -7.23 17.37 18.47
N LEU A 513 -6.16 16.59 18.40
CA LEU A 513 -6.17 15.25 17.86
C LEU A 513 -6.71 14.29 18.92
N THR A 514 -7.85 13.64 18.63
CA THR A 514 -8.45 12.66 19.53
C THR A 514 -8.23 11.26 18.99
N ILE A 515 -7.53 10.43 19.76
CA ILE A 515 -7.17 9.06 19.39
C ILE A 515 -7.95 8.10 20.30
N SER A 516 -8.70 7.18 19.72
CA SER A 516 -9.35 6.10 20.47
C SER A 516 -8.35 4.98 20.76
N LEU A 517 -8.15 4.68 22.03
CA LEU A 517 -7.28 3.63 22.57
C LEU A 517 -8.09 2.38 22.97
N GLY A 518 -9.27 2.19 22.39
CA GLY A 518 -10.09 0.99 22.57
C GLY A 518 -11.06 1.03 23.76
N VAL A 519 -11.80 -0.07 23.91
CA VAL A 519 -12.86 -0.24 24.92
C VAL A 519 -12.26 -0.74 26.22
N ASP A 520 -12.67 -0.15 27.35
CA ASP A 520 -12.31 -0.64 28.69
C ASP A 520 -13.56 -1.16 29.42
N LYS A 521 -13.64 -2.49 29.57
CA LYS A 521 -14.78 -3.15 30.23
C LYS A 521 -14.90 -2.85 31.73
N ASN A 522 -13.89 -2.23 32.33
CA ASN A 522 -13.95 -1.79 33.74
C ASN A 522 -14.69 -0.46 33.91
N VAL A 523 -15.05 0.21 32.83
CA VAL A 523 -15.94 1.38 32.86
C VAL A 523 -17.25 0.98 32.18
N SER A 524 -18.29 0.75 32.97
CA SER A 524 -19.59 0.30 32.44
C SER A 524 -20.57 1.44 32.36
N VAL A 525 -21.20 1.63 31.20
CA VAL A 525 -22.29 2.60 30.99
C VAL A 525 -23.53 1.86 30.49
N LYS A 526 -24.68 2.15 31.09
CA LYS A 526 -25.97 1.57 30.71
C LYS A 526 -26.99 2.68 30.54
N ARG A 527 -27.82 2.59 29.49
CA ARG A 527 -28.94 3.50 29.25
C ARG A 527 -30.23 2.69 29.21
N GLU A 528 -31.08 2.88 30.21
CA GLU A 528 -32.30 2.09 30.40
C GLU A 528 -33.55 2.96 30.36
N LYS A 529 -34.50 2.60 29.49
CA LYS A 529 -35.81 3.26 29.40
C LYS A 529 -36.69 2.86 30.58
N GLN A 530 -37.21 3.83 31.30
CA GLN A 530 -38.07 3.60 32.46
C GLN A 530 -39.52 3.42 32.00
N LYS A 531 -40.04 2.19 32.15
CA LYS A 531 -41.38 1.79 31.69
C LYS A 531 -42.50 2.60 32.36
N GLY A 532 -42.32 3.01 33.62
CA GLY A 532 -43.34 3.71 34.42
C GLY A 532 -43.59 5.18 34.04
N TYR A 533 -42.78 5.78 33.16
CA TYR A 533 -42.90 7.21 32.78
C TYR A 533 -43.13 7.41 31.27
N THR A 534 -43.26 6.31 30.52
CA THR A 534 -43.59 6.37 29.09
C THR A 534 -45.10 6.39 28.93
N GLU A 535 -45.70 7.58 29.12
CA GLU A 535 -47.15 7.78 28.97
C GLU A 535 -47.45 8.58 27.71
N ARG A 536 -48.45 8.13 26.95
CA ARG A 536 -49.02 8.87 25.81
C ARG A 536 -50.30 9.54 26.28
N GLN A 537 -50.28 10.87 26.33
CA GLN A 537 -51.43 11.67 26.73
C GLN A 537 -52.07 12.33 25.51
N PHE A 538 -53.38 12.18 25.37
CA PHE A 538 -54.15 12.76 24.27
C PHE A 538 -54.73 14.12 24.67
N ILE A 539 -54.41 15.18 23.91
CA ILE A 539 -54.86 16.55 24.21
C ILE A 539 -55.45 17.18 22.94
N GLY A 540 -56.78 17.16 22.81
CA GLY A 540 -57.47 17.70 21.63
C GLY A 540 -57.02 17.02 20.33
N SER A 541 -56.48 17.79 19.38
CA SER A 541 -55.92 17.30 18.11
C SER A 541 -54.45 16.85 18.19
N SER A 542 -53.79 17.08 19.34
CA SER A 542 -52.39 16.74 19.58
C SER A 542 -52.24 15.58 20.58
N GLN A 543 -51.07 14.97 20.60
CA GLN A 543 -50.66 14.02 21.63
C GLN A 543 -49.30 14.41 22.19
N LYS A 544 -49.05 14.02 23.43
CA LYS A 544 -47.78 14.19 24.14
C LYS A 544 -47.22 12.82 24.48
N ASP A 545 -45.97 12.58 24.10
CA ASP A 545 -45.21 11.38 24.42
C ASP A 545 -44.06 11.74 25.35
N SER A 546 -44.11 11.26 26.60
CA SER A 546 -43.02 11.41 27.57
C SER A 546 -41.98 10.31 27.41
N ARG A 547 -40.71 10.66 27.66
CA ARG A 547 -39.58 9.73 27.68
C ARG A 547 -38.76 9.95 28.94
N HIS A 548 -38.36 8.85 29.56
CA HIS A 548 -37.45 8.84 30.71
C HIS A 548 -36.42 7.73 30.52
N PHE A 549 -35.17 8.15 30.45
CA PHE A 549 -34.01 7.26 30.44
C PHE A 549 -33.19 7.50 31.70
N VAL A 550 -32.71 6.41 32.28
CA VAL A 550 -31.70 6.44 33.33
C VAL A 550 -30.39 5.97 32.71
N ILE A 551 -29.38 6.83 32.76
CA ILE A 551 -28.02 6.51 32.34
C ILE A 551 -27.21 6.22 33.60
N GLU A 552 -26.80 4.98 33.77
CA GLU A 552 -25.99 4.52 34.89
C GLU A 552 -24.56 4.30 34.43
N MET A 553 -23.59 4.94 35.10
CA MET A 553 -22.17 4.64 34.93
C MET A 553 -21.53 4.14 36.20
N LYS A 554 -20.54 3.26 36.05
CA LYS A 554 -19.72 2.75 37.14
C LYS A 554 -18.27 2.65 36.73
N ASN A 555 -17.39 3.23 37.54
CA ASN A 555 -15.95 3.04 37.44
C ASN A 555 -15.55 1.85 38.32
N ARG A 556 -15.13 0.73 37.73
CA ARG A 556 -14.63 -0.46 38.47
C ARG A 556 -13.11 -0.49 38.60
N LYS A 557 -12.43 0.59 38.19
CA LYS A 557 -10.97 0.70 38.28
C LYS A 557 -10.57 1.16 39.68
N SER A 558 -9.29 0.97 40.00
CA SER A 558 -8.65 1.45 41.23
C SER A 558 -8.32 2.95 41.22
N GLN A 559 -8.47 3.62 40.08
CA GLN A 559 -8.13 5.02 39.88
C GLN A 559 -9.35 5.84 39.44
N ALA A 560 -9.36 7.13 39.76
CA ALA A 560 -10.38 8.06 39.28
C ALA A 560 -10.28 8.24 37.76
N ILE A 561 -11.41 8.47 37.09
CA ILE A 561 -11.46 8.63 35.63
C ILE A 561 -12.23 9.90 35.26
N ASN A 562 -11.75 10.63 34.26
CA ASN A 562 -12.54 11.66 33.59
C ASN A 562 -13.45 10.97 32.59
N LEU A 563 -14.77 11.12 32.73
CA LEU A 563 -15.76 10.49 31.85
C LEU A 563 -16.62 11.57 31.18
N THR A 564 -16.64 11.53 29.85
CA THR A 564 -17.56 12.29 28.99
C THR A 564 -18.65 11.36 28.48
N ILE A 565 -19.90 11.75 28.68
CA ILE A 565 -21.08 11.04 28.15
C ILE A 565 -21.79 11.95 27.16
N GLU A 566 -22.11 11.40 25.99
CA GLU A 566 -23.02 12.04 25.04
C GLU A 566 -24.32 11.27 24.88
N ASP A 567 -25.42 12.01 24.78
CA ASP A 567 -26.73 11.52 24.36
C ASP A 567 -27.42 12.64 23.56
N GLN A 568 -28.69 12.48 23.22
CA GLN A 568 -29.45 13.49 22.49
C GLN A 568 -30.93 13.48 22.86
N ILE A 569 -31.56 14.64 22.73
CA ILE A 569 -33.02 14.78 22.65
C ILE A 569 -33.44 15.07 21.20
N PRO A 570 -34.68 14.75 20.80
CA PRO A 570 -35.19 15.16 19.50
C PRO A 570 -35.19 16.68 19.33
N VAL A 571 -35.01 17.16 18.10
CA VAL A 571 -35.14 18.58 17.73
C VAL A 571 -36.36 18.72 16.83
N ALA A 572 -37.20 19.71 17.10
CA ALA A 572 -38.39 19.98 16.31
C ALA A 572 -38.01 20.55 14.94
N THR A 573 -38.47 19.89 13.87
CA THR A 573 -38.23 20.34 12.47
C THR A 573 -39.42 21.11 11.88
N ASN A 574 -40.55 21.15 12.57
CA ASN A 574 -41.78 21.82 12.16
C ASN A 574 -42.41 22.56 13.35
N SER A 575 -43.12 23.65 13.08
CA SER A 575 -43.82 24.46 14.10
C SER A 575 -44.88 23.67 14.88
N ASP A 576 -45.42 22.61 14.30
CA ASP A 576 -46.47 21.78 14.91
C ASP A 576 -45.92 20.77 15.93
N ILE A 577 -44.59 20.67 16.06
CA ILE A 577 -43.90 19.77 16.98
C ILE A 577 -43.18 20.63 18.02
N SER A 578 -43.30 20.29 19.30
CA SER A 578 -42.53 20.92 20.36
C SER A 578 -41.88 19.89 21.28
N VAL A 579 -40.62 20.12 21.65
CA VAL A 579 -39.87 19.27 22.58
C VAL A 579 -39.68 20.03 23.90
N GLU A 580 -40.29 19.51 24.96
CA GLU A 580 -40.25 20.06 26.30
C GLU A 580 -39.18 19.32 27.12
N LYS A 581 -38.23 20.07 27.67
CA LYS A 581 -37.10 19.58 28.47
C LYS A 581 -37.55 19.49 29.93
N GLN A 582 -37.59 18.29 30.51
CA GLN A 582 -38.09 18.11 31.89
C GLN A 582 -36.94 17.94 32.89
N GLU A 583 -36.03 17.01 32.64
CA GLU A 583 -34.84 16.78 33.48
C GLU A 583 -33.68 16.36 32.58
N LEU A 584 -32.54 17.04 32.68
CA LEU A 584 -31.36 16.76 31.86
C LEU A 584 -30.12 16.48 32.73
N SER A 585 -30.26 16.38 34.05
CA SER A 585 -29.16 16.18 34.99
C SER A 585 -27.98 17.13 34.76
N LYS A 586 -28.30 18.41 34.50
CA LYS A 586 -27.33 19.49 34.20
C LYS A 586 -26.45 19.27 32.96
N ALA A 587 -26.90 18.52 31.96
CA ALA A 587 -26.16 18.38 30.70
C ALA A 587 -25.96 19.75 30.04
N LYS A 588 -24.83 19.91 29.33
CA LYS A 588 -24.67 20.97 28.34
C LYS A 588 -25.45 20.57 27.09
N LEU A 589 -26.46 21.37 26.71
CA LEU A 589 -27.30 21.15 25.54
C LEU A 589 -26.87 22.04 24.38
N ASP A 590 -26.73 21.43 23.20
CA ASP A 590 -26.74 22.14 21.93
C ASP A 590 -28.18 22.16 21.38
N GLU A 591 -28.82 23.33 21.36
CA GLU A 591 -30.22 23.51 20.95
C GLU A 591 -30.45 23.23 19.45
N VAL A 592 -29.40 23.29 18.61
CA VAL A 592 -29.51 23.06 17.16
C VAL A 592 -29.52 21.56 16.86
N THR A 593 -28.61 20.82 17.49
CA THR A 593 -28.43 19.38 17.24
C THR A 593 -29.20 18.50 18.21
N GLY A 594 -29.63 19.05 19.35
CA GLY A 594 -30.24 18.31 20.46
C GLY A 594 -29.22 17.51 21.28
N LYS A 595 -27.91 17.66 21.00
CA LYS A 595 -26.84 16.93 21.69
C LYS A 595 -26.74 17.35 23.15
N LEU A 596 -26.63 16.36 24.04
CA LEU A 596 -26.39 16.53 25.47
C LEU A 596 -25.00 16.01 25.83
N ILE A 597 -24.24 16.79 26.59
CA ILE A 597 -22.90 16.41 27.06
C ILE A 597 -22.83 16.52 28.58
N TRP A 598 -22.39 15.46 29.24
CA TRP A 598 -22.00 15.46 30.65
C TRP A 598 -20.52 15.14 30.81
N GLN A 599 -19.84 15.88 31.68
CA GLN A 599 -18.43 15.68 32.01
C GLN A 599 -18.26 15.67 33.52
N PHE A 600 -17.58 14.66 34.05
CA PHE A 600 -17.26 14.59 35.48
C PHE A 600 -16.11 13.61 35.75
N LEU A 601 -15.45 13.84 36.89
CA LEU A 601 -14.50 12.90 37.48
C LEU A 601 -15.29 11.84 38.26
N LEU A 602 -15.12 10.56 37.91
CA LEU A 602 -15.74 9.41 38.57
C LEU A 602 -14.69 8.67 39.40
N GLN A 603 -14.83 8.68 40.72
CA GLN A 603 -13.90 8.09 41.68
C GLN A 603 -13.83 6.55 41.55
N PRO A 604 -12.77 5.90 42.07
CA PRO A 604 -12.68 4.44 42.10
C PRO A 604 -13.93 3.80 42.73
N ASN A 605 -14.48 2.77 42.08
CA ASN A 605 -15.70 2.07 42.51
C ASN A 605 -16.98 2.92 42.59
N GLU A 606 -16.93 4.20 42.20
CA GLU A 606 -18.08 5.09 42.23
C GLU A 606 -19.10 4.70 41.15
N GLN A 607 -20.37 4.82 41.52
CA GLN A 607 -21.50 4.66 40.63
C GLN A 607 -22.31 5.95 40.62
N LYS A 608 -22.69 6.40 39.42
CA LYS A 608 -23.46 7.62 39.22
C LYS A 608 -24.62 7.34 38.27
N LYS A 609 -25.73 8.06 38.49
CA LYS A 609 -26.94 7.99 37.66
C LYS A 609 -27.29 9.37 37.14
N LEU A 610 -27.73 9.42 35.90
CA LEU A 610 -28.26 10.61 35.23
C LEU A 610 -29.68 10.31 34.79
N ASP A 611 -30.60 11.20 35.12
CA ASP A 611 -31.96 11.21 34.61
C ASP A 611 -32.03 12.08 33.34
N LEU A 612 -32.56 11.50 32.27
CA LEU A 612 -32.89 12.18 31.02
C LEU A 612 -34.39 12.06 30.78
N LYS A 613 -35.12 13.16 30.97
CA LYS A 613 -36.57 13.27 30.79
C LYS A 613 -36.92 14.40 29.83
N TYR A 614 -37.70 14.05 28.81
CA TYR A 614 -38.23 15.00 27.85
C TYR A 614 -39.62 14.57 27.38
N GLN A 615 -40.38 15.51 26.86
CA GLN A 615 -41.73 15.28 26.34
C GLN A 615 -41.87 15.87 24.96
N VAL A 616 -42.40 15.10 24.00
CA VAL A 616 -42.63 15.56 22.62
C VAL A 616 -44.12 15.72 22.39
N LYS A 617 -44.56 16.92 21.99
CA LYS A 617 -45.94 17.20 21.58
C LYS A 617 -46.02 17.26 20.05
N TYR A 618 -46.98 16.59 19.45
CA TYR A 618 -47.17 16.54 18.00
C TYR A 618 -48.62 16.20 17.60
N PRO A 619 -49.05 16.44 16.34
CA PRO A 619 -50.42 16.14 15.89
C PRO A 619 -50.72 14.63 15.88
N LYS A 620 -51.93 14.23 16.32
CA LYS A 620 -52.30 12.80 16.42
C LYS A 620 -52.28 12.05 15.08
N ASN A 621 -52.62 12.75 14.00
CA ASN A 621 -52.72 12.21 12.64
C ASN A 621 -51.40 12.23 11.86
N ARG A 622 -50.30 12.69 12.48
CA ARG A 622 -48.97 12.75 11.87
C ARG A 622 -47.96 12.08 12.81
N PRO A 623 -47.71 10.77 12.67
CA PRO A 623 -46.72 10.10 13.50
C PRO A 623 -45.33 10.70 13.28
N VAL A 624 -44.56 10.82 14.35
CA VAL A 624 -43.18 11.31 14.33
C VAL A 624 -42.27 10.24 14.92
N ASN A 625 -41.05 10.13 14.40
CA ASN A 625 -40.05 9.30 15.05
C ASN A 625 -39.45 10.07 16.24
N ILE A 626 -39.51 9.47 17.43
CA ILE A 626 -39.06 10.05 18.70
C ILE A 626 -37.92 9.26 19.32
N GLU A 627 -37.44 8.21 18.65
CA GLU A 627 -36.33 7.35 19.08
C GLU A 627 -35.32 7.04 17.96
#